data_AF-A0A977L7U9-F1
#
_entry.id   AF-A0A977L7U9-F1
#
_cell.length_a   1.000
_cell.length_b   1.000
_cell.length_c   1.000
_cell.angle_alpha   90.00
_cell.angle_beta   90.00
_cell.angle_gamma   90.00
#
_symmetry.space_group_name_H-M   'P 1'
#
loop_
_entity.id
_entity.type
_entity.pdbx_description
1 polymer ?
#
loop_
_entity_poly.entity_id
_entity_poly.type
_entity_poly.pdbx_seq_one_letter_code
_entity_poly.pdbx_strand_id
1 'polypeptide(L)'
;MKRLFIKDDKNMHIAIQQEIHRSDDSKYDHRLHGLLLVLNGYDCYTVGELFGQSPTTIQRWVKSFNSKGFSGLAEGGKSGRPGSLSEKQWQQLGDDLRKSPVDFSYGQNFWDGKLMSAHLKKKYKVELGVRQCQRIFNSMGFRLRKPRPLIANGDPKAKKAFKKTPFDGNKQK
;
A
#
# COMPACT_ATOMS: atom_id res chain seq x y z
N MET A 1 44.38 -34.23 13.10
CA MET A 1 43.51 -33.40 13.98
C MET A 1 42.25 -34.18 14.31
N LYS A 2 41.71 -34.06 15.53
CA LYS A 2 40.42 -34.70 15.90
C LYS A 2 39.26 -33.91 15.29
N ARG A 3 38.31 -34.60 14.66
CA ARG A 3 37.09 -33.99 14.12
C ARG A 3 36.22 -33.52 15.29
N LEU A 4 35.75 -32.28 15.22
CA LEU A 4 34.81 -31.71 16.19
C LEU A 4 33.37 -32.03 15.75
N PHE A 5 32.46 -32.17 16.72
CA PHE A 5 31.05 -32.47 16.48
C PHE A 5 30.17 -31.57 17.33
N ILE A 6 29.02 -31.18 16.78
CA ILE A 6 27.97 -30.45 17.49
C ILE A 6 27.00 -31.49 18.08
N LYS A 7 26.60 -31.32 19.35
CA LYS A 7 25.59 -32.18 19.99
C LYS A 7 24.20 -31.86 19.41
N ASP A 8 23.34 -32.86 19.25
CA ASP A 8 21.99 -32.74 18.66
C ASP A 8 21.95 -32.11 17.25
N ASP A 9 22.84 -32.60 16.38
CA ASP A 9 23.12 -32.11 15.03
C ASP A 9 21.87 -31.73 14.20
N LYS A 10 20.84 -32.59 14.14
CA LYS A 10 19.64 -32.32 13.33
C LYS A 10 18.84 -31.10 13.81
N ASN A 11 18.65 -30.96 15.11
CA ASN A 11 17.90 -29.83 15.68
C ASN A 11 18.72 -28.55 15.59
N MET A 12 20.04 -28.66 15.83
CA MET A 12 20.96 -27.53 15.74
C MET A 12 21.11 -27.01 14.31
N HIS A 13 21.07 -27.89 13.30
CA HIS A 13 21.07 -27.47 11.91
C HIS A 13 19.88 -26.54 11.59
N ILE A 14 18.68 -26.90 12.04
CA ILE A 14 17.48 -26.07 11.86
C ILE A 14 17.60 -24.76 12.65
N ALA A 15 18.06 -24.81 13.89
CA ALA A 15 18.20 -23.61 14.74
C ALA A 15 19.22 -22.61 14.15
N ILE A 16 20.37 -23.09 13.66
CA ILE A 16 21.39 -22.26 13.01
C ILE A 16 20.84 -21.65 11.73
N GLN A 17 20.12 -22.42 10.91
CA GLN A 17 19.44 -21.90 9.73
C GLN A 17 18.44 -20.81 10.11
N GLN A 18 17.63 -21.01 11.15
CA GLN A 18 16.70 -19.97 11.61
C GLN A 18 17.43 -18.70 12.08
N GLU A 19 18.54 -18.84 12.78
CA GLU A 19 19.35 -17.70 13.23
C GLU A 19 19.93 -16.92 12.04
N ILE A 20 20.43 -17.61 11.01
CA ILE A 20 20.87 -17.00 9.75
C ILE A 20 19.74 -16.17 9.10
N HIS A 21 18.51 -16.67 9.17
CA HIS A 21 17.34 -16.00 8.58
C HIS A 21 16.68 -14.96 9.51
N ARG A 22 17.18 -14.77 10.74
CA ARG A 22 16.54 -13.93 11.77
C ARG A 22 16.52 -12.44 11.41
N SER A 23 17.63 -11.94 10.86
CA SER A 23 17.79 -10.52 10.54
C SER A 23 18.22 -10.31 9.10
N ASP A 24 18.01 -9.11 8.58
CA ASP A 24 18.41 -8.77 7.21
C ASP A 24 19.94 -8.69 7.09
N ASP A 25 20.63 -8.24 8.14
CA ASP A 25 22.10 -8.27 8.24
C ASP A 25 22.64 -9.71 8.22
N SER A 26 22.03 -10.62 8.98
CA SER A 26 22.43 -12.04 9.01
C SER A 26 22.27 -12.71 7.64
N LYS A 27 21.18 -12.40 6.92
CA LYS A 27 20.98 -12.89 5.54
C LYS A 27 21.98 -12.27 4.57
N TYR A 28 22.30 -10.99 4.75
CA TYR A 28 23.30 -10.29 3.95
C TYR A 28 24.68 -10.95 4.09
N ASP A 29 25.12 -11.17 5.32
CA ASP A 29 26.38 -11.85 5.61
C ASP A 29 26.39 -13.28 5.09
N HIS A 30 25.28 -14.01 5.19
CA HIS A 30 25.17 -15.35 4.63
C HIS A 30 25.35 -15.37 3.10
N ARG A 31 24.78 -14.39 2.39
CA ARG A 31 24.99 -14.20 0.94
C ARG A 31 26.46 -13.91 0.61
N LEU A 32 27.13 -13.08 1.42
CA LEU A 32 28.56 -12.78 1.27
C LEU A 32 29.42 -14.04 1.40
N HIS A 33 29.16 -14.87 2.40
CA HIS A 33 29.87 -16.15 2.55
C HIS A 33 29.66 -17.06 1.34
N GLY A 34 28.45 -17.09 0.77
CA GLY A 34 28.17 -17.86 -0.44
C GLY A 34 28.98 -17.37 -1.63
N LEU A 35 29.09 -16.06 -1.81
CA LEU A 35 29.92 -15.45 -2.84
C LEU A 35 31.40 -15.74 -2.64
N LEU A 36 31.90 -15.70 -1.40
CA LEU A 36 33.29 -16.05 -1.09
C LEU A 36 33.61 -17.50 -1.49
N LEU A 37 32.69 -18.44 -1.25
CA LEU A 37 32.88 -19.82 -1.71
C LEU A 37 32.91 -19.92 -3.24
N VAL A 38 32.05 -19.19 -3.94
CA VAL A 38 32.08 -19.14 -5.41
C VAL A 38 33.40 -18.53 -5.92
N LEU A 39 33.90 -17.46 -5.27
CA LEU A 39 35.20 -16.87 -5.58
C LEU A 39 36.37 -17.84 -5.33
N ASN A 40 36.23 -18.73 -4.36
CA ASN A 40 37.20 -19.80 -4.07
C ASN A 40 37.08 -21.01 -5.02
N GLY A 41 36.29 -20.91 -6.09
CA GLY A 41 36.20 -21.91 -7.15
C GLY A 41 35.13 -22.98 -6.94
N TYR A 42 34.31 -22.89 -5.89
CA TYR A 42 33.17 -23.79 -5.73
C TYR A 42 32.05 -23.44 -6.70
N ASP A 43 31.42 -24.46 -7.29
CA ASP A 43 30.24 -24.25 -8.13
C ASP A 43 28.98 -23.97 -7.28
N CYS A 44 27.94 -23.44 -7.93
CA CYS A 44 26.69 -23.09 -7.24
C CYS A 44 25.94 -24.31 -6.66
N TYR A 45 26.22 -25.52 -7.15
CA TYR A 45 25.59 -26.74 -6.64
C TYR A 45 26.21 -27.12 -5.29
N THR A 46 27.54 -27.17 -5.25
CA THR A 46 28.32 -27.46 -4.05
C THR A 46 28.05 -26.44 -2.95
N VAL A 47 28.03 -25.14 -3.28
CA VAL A 47 27.68 -24.09 -2.31
C VAL A 47 26.25 -24.25 -1.81
N GLY A 48 25.32 -24.63 -2.69
CA GLY A 48 23.94 -24.92 -2.31
C GLY A 48 23.85 -26.08 -1.30
N GLU A 49 24.55 -27.19 -1.57
CA GLU A 49 24.60 -28.33 -0.66
C GLU A 49 25.22 -27.97 0.69
N LEU A 50 26.33 -27.23 0.71
CA LEU A 50 27.00 -26.79 1.94
C LEU A 50 26.11 -25.92 2.83
N PHE A 51 25.25 -25.10 2.22
CA PHE A 51 24.38 -24.17 2.95
C PHE A 51 22.95 -24.65 3.12
N GLY A 52 22.57 -25.80 2.56
CA GLY A 52 21.17 -26.24 2.52
C GLY A 52 20.27 -25.31 1.68
N GLN A 53 20.83 -24.69 0.64
CA GLN A 53 20.15 -23.77 -0.26
C GLN A 53 20.03 -24.35 -1.66
N SER A 54 19.02 -23.92 -2.42
CA SER A 54 18.92 -24.33 -3.83
C SER A 54 20.09 -23.74 -4.65
N PRO A 55 20.66 -24.47 -5.62
CA PRO A 55 21.70 -23.92 -6.50
C PRO A 55 21.22 -22.66 -7.24
N THR A 56 19.93 -22.58 -7.56
CA THR A 56 19.30 -21.40 -8.16
C THR A 56 19.33 -20.18 -7.24
N THR A 57 19.23 -20.37 -5.92
CA THR A 57 19.37 -19.29 -4.92
C THR A 57 20.78 -18.71 -4.98
N ILE A 58 21.81 -19.56 -5.00
CA ILE A 58 23.21 -19.13 -5.09
C ILE A 58 23.46 -18.38 -6.41
N GLN A 59 22.97 -18.91 -7.53
CA GLN A 59 23.06 -18.24 -8.83
C GLN A 59 22.41 -16.85 -8.82
N ARG A 60 21.28 -16.67 -8.11
CA ARG A 60 20.61 -15.37 -7.97
C ARG A 60 21.48 -14.40 -7.18
N TRP A 61 22.16 -14.84 -6.12
CA TRP A 61 23.08 -13.99 -5.37
C TRP A 61 24.24 -13.52 -6.24
N VAL A 62 24.87 -14.43 -6.99
CA VAL A 62 25.95 -14.11 -7.95
C VAL A 62 25.48 -13.10 -9.01
N LYS A 63 24.32 -13.33 -9.63
CA LYS A 63 23.76 -12.40 -10.63
C LYS A 63 23.40 -11.03 -10.03
N SER A 64 22.86 -11.01 -8.82
CA SER A 64 22.52 -9.77 -8.12
C SER A 64 23.78 -8.96 -7.79
N PHE A 65 24.83 -9.64 -7.30
CA PHE A 65 26.12 -9.01 -7.04
C PHE A 65 26.76 -8.48 -8.33
N ASN A 66 26.79 -9.27 -9.40
CA ASN A 66 27.37 -8.84 -10.67
C ASN A 66 26.63 -7.64 -11.30
N SER A 67 25.33 -7.48 -11.02
CA SER A 67 24.53 -6.39 -11.58
C SER A 67 24.50 -5.12 -10.71
N LYS A 68 24.58 -5.25 -9.39
CA LYS A 68 24.34 -4.14 -8.43
C LYS A 68 25.42 -4.02 -7.34
N GLY A 69 26.47 -4.84 -7.38
CA GLY A 69 27.48 -4.96 -6.34
C GLY A 69 26.88 -5.37 -4.99
N PHE A 70 27.46 -4.85 -3.91
CA PHE A 70 27.01 -5.09 -2.53
C PHE A 70 25.54 -4.72 -2.30
N SER A 71 25.02 -3.69 -2.97
CA SER A 71 23.61 -3.30 -2.83
C SER A 71 22.63 -4.37 -3.33
N GLY A 72 23.08 -5.25 -4.25
CA GLY A 72 22.29 -6.36 -4.76
C GLY A 72 22.08 -7.49 -3.74
N LEU A 73 22.86 -7.51 -2.65
CA LEU A 73 22.76 -8.52 -1.60
C LEU A 73 21.92 -8.06 -0.42
N ALA A 74 21.71 -6.75 -0.27
CA ALA A 74 20.85 -6.20 0.77
C ALA A 74 19.40 -6.67 0.57
N GLU A 75 18.69 -6.89 1.68
CA GLU A 75 17.25 -7.16 1.59
C GLU A 75 16.54 -5.89 1.12
N GLY A 76 15.93 -5.96 -0.07
CA GLY A 76 15.16 -4.85 -0.59
C GLY A 76 13.82 -4.71 0.13
N GLY A 77 13.35 -3.47 0.33
CA GLY A 77 11.99 -3.22 0.76
C GLY A 77 11.00 -3.92 -0.17
N LYS A 78 10.22 -4.86 0.35
CA LYS A 78 9.16 -5.53 -0.41
C LYS A 78 8.14 -4.48 -0.78
N SER A 79 8.11 -4.03 -2.04
CA SER A 79 6.98 -3.24 -2.50
C SER A 79 5.75 -4.14 -2.36
N GLY A 80 4.78 -3.69 -1.56
CA GLY A 80 3.51 -4.40 -1.45
C GLY A 80 2.83 -4.51 -2.81
N ARG A 81 1.62 -5.10 -2.84
CA ARG A 81 0.81 -5.10 -4.07
C ARG A 81 0.72 -3.66 -4.60
N PRO A 82 1.07 -3.42 -5.87
CA PRO A 82 1.02 -2.07 -6.42
C PRO A 82 -0.38 -1.50 -6.23
N GLY A 83 -0.47 -0.29 -5.70
CA GLY A 83 -1.74 0.39 -5.51
C GLY A 83 -2.47 0.54 -6.84
N SER A 84 -3.81 0.52 -6.81
CA SER A 84 -4.62 0.68 -8.02
C SER A 84 -4.45 2.04 -8.71
N LEU A 85 -3.84 3.01 -8.04
CA LEU A 85 -3.53 4.34 -8.55
C LEU A 85 -2.05 4.63 -8.26
N SER A 86 -1.37 5.24 -9.24
CA SER A 86 -0.03 5.78 -9.04
C SER A 86 -0.07 7.04 -8.16
N GLU A 87 1.07 7.43 -7.59
CA GLU A 87 1.19 8.63 -6.75
C GLU A 87 0.67 9.89 -7.47
N LYS A 88 0.99 10.03 -8.76
CA LYS A 88 0.50 11.14 -9.60
C LYS A 88 -1.03 11.10 -9.78
N GLN A 89 -1.59 9.90 -9.96
CA GLN A 89 -3.04 9.74 -10.09
C GLN A 89 -3.75 10.04 -8.77
N TRP A 90 -3.15 9.68 -7.63
CA TRP A 90 -3.66 10.03 -6.30
C TRP A 90 -3.77 11.53 -6.09
N GLN A 91 -2.73 12.28 -6.44
CA GLN A 91 -2.74 13.74 -6.36
C GLN A 91 -3.82 14.35 -7.25
N GLN A 92 -3.86 13.95 -8.53
CA GLN A 92 -4.86 14.44 -9.48
C GLN A 92 -6.30 14.12 -9.05
N LEU A 93 -6.52 12.91 -8.51
CA LEU A 93 -7.83 12.51 -8.00
C LEU A 93 -8.24 13.39 -6.82
N GLY A 94 -7.31 13.71 -5.92
CA GLY A 94 -7.56 14.64 -4.83
C GLY A 94 -7.99 16.03 -5.33
N ASP A 95 -7.37 16.53 -6.40
CA ASP A 95 -7.72 17.81 -7.01
C ASP A 95 -9.08 17.78 -7.72
N ASP A 96 -9.40 16.67 -8.39
CA ASP A 96 -10.71 16.49 -9.02
C ASP A 96 -11.84 16.45 -7.99
N LEU A 97 -11.64 15.74 -6.87
CA LEU A 97 -12.64 15.62 -5.81
C LEU A 97 -12.89 16.93 -5.05
N ARG A 98 -12.00 17.92 -5.16
CA ARG A 98 -12.21 19.28 -4.62
C ARG A 98 -13.01 20.19 -5.56
N LYS A 99 -13.04 19.86 -6.84
CA LYS A 99 -13.86 20.55 -7.86
C LYS A 99 -15.29 20.01 -7.84
N SER A 100 -16.21 20.75 -8.46
CA SER A 100 -17.60 20.29 -8.56
C SER A 100 -17.67 19.15 -9.58
N PRO A 101 -18.46 18.08 -9.35
CA PRO A 101 -18.66 17.06 -10.37
C PRO A 101 -19.26 17.63 -11.68
N VAL A 102 -19.95 18.76 -11.61
CA VAL A 102 -20.47 19.49 -12.77
C VAL A 102 -19.33 19.92 -13.72
N ASP A 103 -18.15 20.25 -13.17
CA ASP A 103 -16.96 20.63 -13.96
C ASP A 103 -16.45 19.46 -14.81
N PHE A 104 -16.86 18.22 -14.48
CA PHE A 104 -16.54 16.99 -15.21
C PHE A 104 -17.72 16.46 -16.03
N SER A 105 -18.71 17.31 -16.28
CA SER A 105 -19.94 17.00 -17.00
C SER A 105 -20.82 15.94 -16.32
N TYR A 106 -20.79 15.86 -14.99
CA TYR A 106 -21.73 15.04 -14.24
C TYR A 106 -22.97 15.85 -13.84
N GLY A 107 -24.14 15.22 -13.89
CA GLY A 107 -25.41 15.85 -13.50
C GLY A 107 -25.63 15.96 -11.98
N GLN A 108 -24.63 15.64 -11.17
CA GLN A 108 -24.71 15.66 -9.70
C GLN A 108 -23.84 16.79 -9.14
N ASN A 109 -24.31 17.43 -8.07
CA ASN A 109 -23.59 18.53 -7.40
C ASN A 109 -22.56 18.04 -6.37
N PHE A 110 -22.64 16.77 -5.96
CA PHE A 110 -21.77 16.20 -4.95
C PHE A 110 -21.12 14.93 -5.44
N TRP A 111 -19.90 14.70 -4.98
CA TRP A 111 -19.23 13.43 -5.14
C TRP A 111 -19.87 12.38 -4.24
N ASP A 112 -20.26 11.26 -4.83
CA ASP A 112 -20.65 10.05 -4.11
C ASP A 112 -19.75 8.87 -4.52
N GLY A 113 -19.88 7.74 -3.82
CA GLY A 113 -19.05 6.56 -4.11
C GLY A 113 -19.28 5.98 -5.51
N LYS A 114 -20.48 6.11 -6.08
CA LYS A 114 -20.80 5.60 -7.42
C LYS A 114 -20.18 6.49 -8.50
N LEU A 115 -20.29 7.80 -8.34
CA LEU A 115 -19.75 8.82 -9.21
C LEU A 115 -18.23 8.79 -9.21
N MET A 116 -17.61 8.60 -8.05
CA MET A 116 -16.16 8.41 -7.95
C MET A 116 -15.71 7.15 -8.69
N SER A 117 -16.41 6.02 -8.53
CA SER A 117 -16.10 4.79 -9.26
C SER A 117 -16.22 4.99 -10.78
N ALA A 118 -17.27 5.66 -11.24
CA ALA A 118 -17.43 6.02 -12.65
C ALA A 118 -16.34 6.98 -13.15
N HIS A 119 -15.93 7.95 -12.33
CA HIS A 119 -14.88 8.91 -12.65
C HIS A 119 -13.51 8.23 -12.78
N LEU A 120 -13.18 7.34 -11.84
CA LEU A 120 -11.98 6.51 -11.88
C LEU A 120 -11.92 5.65 -13.16
N LYS A 121 -13.05 5.02 -13.52
CA LYS A 121 -13.14 4.25 -14.76
C LYS A 121 -12.98 5.12 -16.01
N LYS A 122 -13.62 6.30 -16.05
CA LYS A 122 -13.62 7.20 -17.22
C LYS A 122 -12.24 7.85 -17.44
N LYS A 123 -11.69 8.49 -16.40
CA LYS A 123 -10.48 9.33 -16.48
C LYS A 123 -9.18 8.54 -16.26
N TYR A 124 -9.19 7.61 -15.31
CA TYR A 124 -7.98 6.90 -14.88
C TYR A 124 -7.88 5.46 -15.41
N LYS A 125 -8.95 4.93 -16.04
CA LYS A 125 -9.06 3.53 -16.48
C LYS A 125 -8.87 2.53 -15.34
N VAL A 126 -9.27 2.93 -14.12
CA VAL A 126 -9.16 2.11 -12.91
C VAL A 126 -10.55 1.74 -12.43
N GLU A 127 -10.79 0.44 -12.25
CA GLU A 127 -12.06 -0.08 -11.73
C GLU A 127 -11.96 -0.31 -10.22
N LEU A 128 -12.59 0.55 -9.43
CA LEU A 128 -12.73 0.36 -7.98
C LEU A 128 -14.19 0.18 -7.59
N GLY A 129 -14.44 -0.73 -6.66
CA GLY A 129 -15.76 -0.90 -6.07
C GLY A 129 -16.20 0.34 -5.28
N VAL A 130 -17.51 0.57 -5.21
CA VAL A 130 -18.12 1.73 -4.51
C VAL A 130 -17.64 1.83 -3.05
N ARG A 131 -17.54 0.69 -2.34
CA ARG A 131 -17.07 0.65 -0.94
C ARG A 131 -15.62 1.08 -0.80
N GLN A 132 -14.77 0.77 -1.78
CA GLN A 132 -13.39 1.23 -1.80
C GLN A 132 -13.33 2.74 -2.06
N CYS A 133 -14.14 3.26 -3.00
CA CYS A 133 -14.26 4.69 -3.24
C CYS A 133 -14.70 5.46 -1.97
N GLN A 134 -15.67 4.93 -1.23
CA GLN A 134 -16.10 5.50 0.06
C GLN A 134 -14.98 5.51 1.12
N ARG A 135 -14.16 4.46 1.20
CA ARG A 135 -12.99 4.44 2.07
C ARG A 135 -11.97 5.49 1.66
N ILE A 136 -11.79 5.69 0.35
CA ILE A 136 -10.87 6.71 -0.19
C ILE A 136 -11.32 8.12 0.20
N PHE A 137 -12.62 8.42 0.13
CA PHE A 137 -13.13 9.70 0.65
C PHE A 137 -12.73 9.95 2.10
N ASN A 138 -12.88 8.93 2.96
CA ASN A 138 -12.52 9.05 4.37
C ASN A 138 -11.01 9.21 4.57
N SER A 139 -10.18 8.46 3.83
CA SER A 139 -8.71 8.56 3.94
C SER A 139 -8.17 9.91 3.44
N MET A 140 -8.84 10.52 2.47
CA MET A 140 -8.52 11.86 1.97
C MET A 140 -9.11 13.00 2.84
N GLY A 141 -9.81 12.68 3.94
CA GLY A 141 -10.37 13.66 4.87
C GLY A 141 -11.66 14.33 4.42
N PHE A 142 -12.33 13.83 3.38
CA PHE A 142 -13.65 14.35 2.99
C PHE A 142 -14.72 13.96 4.00
N ARG A 143 -15.68 14.87 4.22
CA ARG A 143 -16.84 14.64 5.08
C ARG A 143 -18.10 14.44 4.26
N LEU A 144 -18.91 13.47 4.67
CA LEU A 144 -20.22 13.22 4.06
C LEU A 144 -21.13 14.45 4.25
N ARG A 145 -21.57 15.05 3.15
CA ARG A 145 -22.59 16.10 3.15
C ARG A 145 -23.95 15.50 2.87
N LYS A 146 -24.91 15.73 3.76
CA LYS A 146 -26.32 15.36 3.56
C LYS A 146 -27.10 16.58 3.06
N PRO A 147 -27.94 16.44 2.02
CA PRO A 147 -28.86 17.50 1.64
C PRO A 147 -29.74 17.88 2.84
N ARG A 148 -30.03 19.18 3.01
CA ARG A 148 -30.96 19.62 4.04
C ARG A 148 -32.37 19.11 3.67
N PRO A 149 -33.05 18.36 4.55
CA PRO A 149 -34.39 17.87 4.27
C PRO A 149 -35.34 19.06 4.05
N LEU A 150 -36.11 19.01 2.96
CA LEU A 150 -37.17 19.97 2.67
C LEU A 150 -38.49 19.37 3.16
N ILE A 151 -39.22 20.11 4.00
CA ILE A 151 -40.57 19.73 4.41
C ILE A 151 -41.47 19.83 3.17
N ALA A 152 -42.03 18.70 2.74
CA ALA A 152 -42.82 18.56 1.51
C ALA A 152 -44.01 19.54 1.44
N ASN A 153 -44.68 19.79 2.57
CA ASN A 153 -45.87 20.67 2.64
C ASN A 153 -45.57 22.06 3.22
N GLY A 154 -44.30 22.46 3.31
CA GLY A 154 -43.99 23.76 3.92
C GLY A 154 -44.26 24.91 2.97
N ASP A 155 -45.28 25.72 3.26
CA ASP A 155 -45.69 26.89 2.48
C ASP A 155 -44.49 27.81 2.16
N PRO A 156 -44.15 28.02 0.87
CA PRO A 156 -43.07 28.90 0.45
C PRO A 156 -43.20 30.34 0.97
N LYS A 157 -44.43 30.84 1.16
CA LYS A 157 -44.67 32.19 1.67
C LYS A 157 -44.36 32.28 3.16
N ALA A 158 -44.85 31.33 3.96
CA ALA A 158 -44.52 31.22 5.38
C ALA A 158 -43.00 31.08 5.64
N LYS A 159 -42.29 30.28 4.83
CA LYS A 159 -40.82 30.15 4.91
C LYS A 159 -40.09 31.46 4.60
N LYS A 160 -40.55 32.24 3.62
CA LYS A 160 -39.96 33.55 3.27
C LYS A 160 -40.23 34.61 4.35
N ALA A 161 -41.42 34.59 4.96
CA ALA A 161 -41.79 35.49 6.04
C ALA A 161 -40.96 35.21 7.32
N PHE A 162 -40.82 33.94 7.70
CA PHE A 162 -40.00 33.52 8.84
C PHE A 162 -38.52 33.87 8.67
N LYS A 163 -37.99 33.81 7.45
CA LYS A 163 -36.58 34.16 7.18
C LYS A 163 -36.29 35.67 7.24
N LYS A 164 -37.32 36.52 7.20
CA LYS A 164 -37.22 38.00 7.20
C LYS A 164 -37.58 38.66 8.53
N THR A 165 -38.11 37.91 9.49
CA THR A 165 -38.46 38.44 10.81
C THR A 165 -37.24 38.32 11.74
N PRO A 166 -36.75 39.41 12.36
CA PRO A 166 -35.79 39.31 13.44
C PRO A 166 -36.42 38.53 14.61
N PHE A 167 -35.62 37.73 15.29
CA PHE A 167 -36.08 36.99 16.47
C PHE A 167 -36.22 37.97 17.64
N ASP A 168 -37.43 38.48 17.89
CA ASP A 168 -37.72 39.18 19.13
C ASP A 168 -37.79 38.13 20.25
N GLY A 169 -36.64 37.94 20.90
CA GLY A 169 -36.51 37.01 22.02
C GLY A 169 -37.17 37.58 23.27
N ASN A 170 -38.48 37.39 23.40
CA ASN A 170 -39.15 37.51 24.69
C ASN A 170 -39.70 36.14 25.11
N LYS A 171 -38.87 35.39 25.86
CA LYS A 171 -39.32 34.22 26.61
C LYS A 171 -40.09 34.72 27.83
N GLN A 172 -41.42 34.63 27.80
CA GLN A 172 -42.21 34.71 29.03
C GLN A 172 -42.07 33.37 29.78
N LYS A 173 -41.69 33.46 31.06
CA LYS A 173 -41.69 32.38 32.05
C LYS A 173 -43.12 32.06 32.47
#